data_AF-A0AAJ0M0Y9-F1
#
_entry.id   AF-A0AAJ0M0Y9-F1
#
_cell.length_a   1.000
_cell.length_b   1.000
_cell.length_c   1.000
_cell.angle_alpha   90.00
_cell.angle_beta   90.00
_cell.angle_gamma   90.00
#
_symmetry.space_group_name_H-M   'P 1'
#
loop_
_entity.id
_entity.type
_entity.pdbx_description
1 polymer ?
#
loop_
_entity_poly.entity_id
_entity_poly.type
_entity_poly.pdbx_seq_one_letter_code
_entity_poly.pdbx_strand_id
1 'polypeptide(L)'
;MTTEIFREFHSPDIPDTVLIEAAHLFSHHYGTWNTPSGRQGGKKGDHVKLSASRLRSQYLPTDARWSYVSVHVDDTLAGNAFACRWDYQGRQVCWITQLVVHREYRERRLATRLLMALRRVEDQIFGIMSSHPAGCIATAKAYADFYFPQLPLGFMQTCARDIMAGSPIAYVQNAEQHLTP
;
A
#
# COMPACT_ATOMS: atom_id res chain seq x y z
N MET A 1 16.35 -18.16 17.63
CA MET A 1 15.41 -18.29 16.50
C MET A 1 14.71 -16.95 16.38
N THR A 2 14.68 -16.37 15.18
CA THR A 2 13.94 -15.11 14.94
C THR A 2 12.45 -15.43 14.83
N THR A 3 11.62 -14.71 15.56
CA THR A 3 10.16 -14.90 15.58
C THR A 3 9.50 -13.86 14.70
N GLU A 4 8.67 -14.30 13.76
CA GLU A 4 7.89 -13.43 12.89
C GLU A 4 6.40 -13.55 13.20
N ILE A 5 5.75 -12.43 13.55
CA ILE A 5 4.34 -12.39 13.91
C ILE A 5 3.60 -11.47 12.96
N PHE A 6 2.63 -12.02 12.23
CA PHE A 6 1.74 -11.24 11.38
C PHE A 6 0.50 -10.83 12.17
N ARG A 7 0.09 -9.58 12.04
CA ARG A 7 -1.13 -9.03 12.63
C ARG A 7 -1.98 -8.40 11.54
N GLU A 8 -3.29 -8.49 11.68
CA GLU A 8 -4.24 -7.94 10.74
C GLU A 8 -5.33 -7.14 11.46
N PHE A 9 -5.71 -6.02 10.84
CA PHE A 9 -6.73 -5.09 11.33
C PHE A 9 -7.63 -4.65 10.17
N HIS A 10 -8.89 -4.35 10.47
CA HIS A 10 -9.94 -4.01 9.49
C HIS A 10 -10.75 -2.82 9.97
N SER A 11 -11.49 -2.17 9.08
CA SER A 11 -12.44 -1.13 9.48
C SER A 11 -13.50 -1.67 10.45
N PRO A 12 -13.83 -0.98 11.57
CA PRO A 12 -13.23 0.29 12.08
C PRO A 12 -12.08 0.09 13.09
N ASP A 13 -11.68 -1.15 13.33
CA ASP A 13 -10.82 -1.59 14.43
C ASP A 13 -9.33 -1.43 14.11
N ILE A 14 -8.77 -0.26 14.46
CA ILE A 14 -7.31 -0.08 14.55
C ILE A 14 -6.93 0.86 15.70
N PRO A 15 -6.15 0.37 16.69
CA PRO A 15 -5.66 1.21 17.78
C PRO A 15 -4.74 2.33 17.28
N ASP A 16 -4.78 3.49 17.94
CA ASP A 16 -3.88 4.61 17.62
C ASP A 16 -2.40 4.24 17.77
N THR A 17 -2.06 3.35 18.70
CA THR A 17 -0.69 2.85 18.90
C THR A 17 -0.15 2.16 17.64
N VAL A 18 -0.99 1.39 16.93
CA VAL A 18 -0.63 0.75 15.66
C VAL A 18 -0.38 1.80 14.57
N LEU A 19 -1.20 2.86 14.51
CA LEU A 19 -1.02 3.95 13.55
C LEU A 19 0.23 4.78 13.84
N ILE A 20 0.57 4.98 15.11
CA ILE A 20 1.81 5.65 15.53
C ILE A 20 3.03 4.85 15.07
N GLU A 21 3.01 3.53 15.28
CA GLU A 21 4.09 2.64 14.86
C GLU A 21 4.23 2.60 13.33
N ALA A 22 3.10 2.50 12.61
CA ALA A 22 3.06 2.54 11.15
C ALA A 22 3.59 3.87 10.58
N ALA A 23 3.16 4.99 11.16
CA ALA A 23 3.63 6.33 10.80
C ALA A 23 5.14 6.50 11.04
N HIS A 24 5.64 5.95 12.16
CA HIS A 24 7.06 5.92 12.47
C HIS A 24 7.85 5.11 11.43
N LEU A 25 7.40 3.88 11.13
CA LEU A 25 8.02 3.03 10.11
C LEU A 25 8.08 3.74 8.75
N PHE A 26 6.96 4.30 8.29
CA PHE A 26 6.89 5.04 7.03
C PHE A 26 7.91 6.18 7.00
N SER A 27 7.91 7.00 8.05
CA SER A 27 8.72 8.21 8.16
C SER A 27 10.23 7.98 8.22
N HIS A 28 10.67 6.73 8.37
CA HIS A 28 12.09 6.35 8.44
C HIS A 28 12.52 5.38 7.33
N HIS A 29 11.59 4.63 6.73
CA HIS A 29 11.93 3.55 5.81
C HIS A 29 11.25 3.59 4.45
N TYR A 30 10.27 4.48 4.22
CA TYR A 30 9.58 4.54 2.93
C TYR A 30 10.46 5.15 1.83
N GLY A 31 10.92 6.39 2.01
CA GLY A 31 11.73 7.07 1.01
C GLY A 31 12.16 8.46 1.45
N THR A 32 12.95 9.08 0.57
CA THR A 32 13.47 10.44 0.72
C THR A 32 13.06 11.30 -0.46
N TRP A 33 13.00 12.62 -0.27
CA TRP A 33 12.73 13.55 -1.36
C TRP A 33 13.91 13.62 -2.33
N ASN A 34 13.65 13.36 -3.62
CA ASN A 34 14.66 13.46 -4.68
C ASN A 34 14.88 14.91 -5.16
N THR A 35 13.86 15.75 -4.99
CA THR A 35 13.88 17.19 -5.28
C THR A 35 13.27 17.95 -4.10
N PRO A 36 13.60 19.24 -3.89
CA PRO A 36 12.96 20.05 -2.87
C PRO A 36 11.45 20.11 -3.10
N SER A 37 10.67 19.73 -2.09
CA SER A 37 9.22 19.62 -2.20
C SER A 37 8.51 20.89 -1.69
N GLY A 38 8.66 22.03 -2.36
CA GLY A 38 7.90 23.26 -2.09
C GLY A 38 7.84 23.71 -0.61
N ARG A 39 6.82 24.50 -0.24
CA ARG A 39 6.64 25.03 1.14
C ARG A 39 6.19 23.99 2.18
N GLN A 40 5.59 22.87 1.74
CA GLN A 40 4.99 21.86 2.64
C GLN A 40 5.74 20.52 2.68
N GLY A 41 6.80 20.35 1.91
CA GLY A 41 7.59 19.12 1.90
C GLY A 41 9.04 19.32 2.29
N GLY A 42 9.78 18.21 2.34
CA GLY A 42 11.15 18.18 2.83
C GLY A 42 12.15 18.72 1.81
N LYS A 43 13.36 18.97 2.30
CA LYS A 43 14.52 19.24 1.44
C LYS A 43 14.93 17.95 0.74
N LYS A 44 15.69 18.07 -0.34
CA LYS A 44 16.32 16.91 -0.98
C LYS A 44 17.10 16.11 0.06
N GLY A 45 16.87 14.80 0.11
CA GLY A 45 17.47 13.88 1.07
C GLY A 45 16.70 13.72 2.38
N ASP A 46 15.77 14.63 2.71
CA ASP A 46 14.91 14.44 3.87
C ASP A 46 13.95 13.26 3.65
N HIS A 47 13.67 12.52 4.72
CA HIS A 47 12.65 11.48 4.68
C HIS A 47 11.27 12.08 4.45
N VAL A 48 10.46 11.39 3.64
CA VAL A 48 9.03 11.68 3.54
C VAL A 48 8.38 11.36 4.89
N LYS A 49 7.74 12.34 5.51
CA LYS A 49 7.11 12.18 6.83
C LYS A 49 5.60 11.99 6.69
N LEU A 50 5.07 11.12 7.53
CA LEU A 50 3.64 10.85 7.68
C LEU A 50 3.34 10.73 9.18
N SER A 51 2.35 11.48 9.67
CA SER A 51 1.89 11.39 11.06
C SER A 51 0.75 10.37 11.18
N ALA A 52 0.52 9.84 12.39
CA ALA A 52 -0.60 8.93 12.64
C ALA A 52 -1.96 9.59 12.33
N SER A 53 -2.14 10.87 12.67
CA SER A 53 -3.35 11.64 12.35
C SER A 53 -3.58 11.79 10.84
N ARG A 54 -2.51 12.05 10.07
CA ARG A 54 -2.59 12.09 8.60
C ARG A 54 -2.84 10.71 8.01
N LEU A 55 -2.25 9.67 8.59
CA LEU A 55 -2.49 8.29 8.19
C LEU A 55 -3.97 7.93 8.39
N ARG A 56 -4.53 8.21 9.57
CA ARG A 56 -5.95 7.98 9.88
C ARG A 56 -6.87 8.73 8.92
N SER A 57 -6.65 10.02 8.72
CA SER A 57 -7.55 10.85 7.89
C SER A 57 -7.42 10.59 6.38
N GLN A 58 -6.24 10.20 5.87
CA GLN A 58 -6.02 10.07 4.42
C GLN A 58 -6.02 8.63 3.91
N TYR A 59 -5.78 7.63 4.76
CA TYR A 59 -5.64 6.23 4.34
C TYR A 59 -6.75 5.33 4.89
N LEU A 60 -7.51 5.79 5.91
CA LEU A 60 -8.58 5.05 6.58
C LEU A 60 -9.92 5.80 6.47
N PRO A 61 -10.48 5.94 5.26
CA PRO A 61 -11.77 6.61 5.07
C PRO A 61 -12.85 5.86 5.87
N THR A 62 -13.71 6.63 6.55
CA THR A 62 -14.80 6.08 7.37
C THR A 62 -15.79 5.27 6.56
N ASP A 63 -15.99 5.68 5.30
CA ASP A 63 -17.05 5.16 4.43
C ASP A 63 -16.52 4.13 3.43
N ALA A 64 -15.31 3.59 3.64
CA ALA A 64 -14.77 2.54 2.79
C ALA A 64 -14.14 1.39 3.57
N ARG A 65 -14.04 0.25 2.89
CA ARG A 65 -13.39 -0.94 3.45
C ARG A 65 -11.88 -0.78 3.31
N TRP A 66 -11.19 -0.79 4.43
CA TRP A 66 -9.73 -0.82 4.47
C TRP A 66 -9.25 -2.03 5.25
N SER A 67 -8.00 -2.42 5.00
CA SER A 67 -7.31 -3.48 5.75
C SER A 67 -5.87 -3.10 5.95
N TYR A 68 -5.33 -3.52 7.08
CA TYR A 68 -3.96 -3.28 7.48
C TYR A 68 -3.34 -4.60 7.92
N VAL A 69 -2.19 -4.93 7.36
CA VAL A 69 -1.37 -6.06 7.80
C VAL A 69 0.00 -5.56 8.20
N SER A 70 0.51 -6.05 9.32
CA SER A 70 1.88 -5.80 9.77
C SER A 70 2.61 -7.10 10.07
N VAL A 71 3.94 -7.05 9.99
CA VAL A 71 4.83 -8.11 10.46
C VAL A 71 5.81 -7.55 11.47
N HIS A 72 5.84 -8.16 12.66
CA HIS A 72 6.82 -7.90 13.70
C HIS A 72 7.88 -9.00 13.67
N VAL A 73 9.15 -8.63 13.71
CA VAL A 73 10.31 -9.53 13.79
C VAL A 73 11.01 -9.23 15.11
N ASP A 74 11.01 -10.20 16.03
CA ASP A 74 11.56 -10.04 17.38
C ASP A 74 11.07 -8.72 18.04
N ASP A 75 9.75 -8.55 18.07
CA ASP A 75 9.00 -7.36 18.56
C ASP A 75 9.23 -6.03 17.82
N THR A 76 10.08 -6.00 16.79
CA THR A 76 10.26 -4.82 15.94
C THR A 76 9.29 -4.85 14.76
N LEU A 77 8.53 -3.78 14.54
CA LEU A 77 7.74 -3.64 13.31
C LEU A 77 8.66 -3.63 12.08
N ALA A 78 8.72 -4.76 11.37
CA ALA A 78 9.61 -4.98 10.24
C ALA A 78 8.97 -4.60 8.91
N GLY A 79 7.64 -4.57 8.85
CA GLY A 79 6.93 -4.09 7.68
C GLY A 79 5.43 -4.00 7.88
N ASN A 80 4.79 -3.19 7.04
CA ASN A 80 3.34 -3.10 7.00
C ASN A 80 2.81 -2.80 5.60
N ALA A 81 1.52 -3.02 5.42
CA ALA A 81 0.80 -2.67 4.21
C ALA A 81 -0.63 -2.25 4.53
N PHE A 82 -1.10 -1.22 3.82
CA PHE A 82 -2.50 -0.78 3.82
C PHE A 82 -3.13 -1.08 2.46
N ALA A 83 -4.37 -1.56 2.48
CA ALA A 83 -5.21 -1.72 1.31
C ALA A 83 -6.55 -1.01 1.52
N CYS A 84 -7.10 -0.46 0.45
CA CYS A 84 -8.46 0.04 0.40
C CYS A 84 -9.25 -0.69 -0.69
N ARG A 85 -10.56 -0.85 -0.46
CA ARG A 85 -11.45 -1.67 -1.25
C ARG A 85 -12.73 -0.92 -1.60
N TRP A 86 -13.09 -0.95 -2.89
CA TRP A 86 -14.33 -0.37 -3.42
C TRP A 86 -14.89 -1.21 -4.55
N ASP A 87 -16.16 -1.01 -4.89
CA ASP A 87 -16.78 -1.63 -6.05
C ASP A 87 -16.46 -0.82 -7.32
N TYR A 88 -16.15 -1.52 -8.40
CA TYR A 88 -16.11 -0.95 -9.74
C TYR A 88 -16.87 -1.87 -10.69
N GLN A 89 -18.07 -1.45 -11.09
CA GLN A 89 -18.94 -2.18 -12.03
C GLN A 89 -19.22 -3.63 -11.56
N GLY A 90 -19.51 -3.81 -10.26
CA GLY A 90 -19.77 -5.13 -9.68
C GLY A 90 -18.51 -5.97 -9.46
N ARG A 91 -17.32 -5.38 -9.64
CA ARG A 91 -16.04 -6.04 -9.36
C ARG A 91 -15.37 -5.43 -8.16
N GLN A 92 -14.91 -6.28 -7.25
CA GLN A 92 -14.20 -5.81 -6.07
C GLN A 92 -12.77 -5.38 -6.42
N VAL A 93 -12.46 -4.11 -6.17
CA VAL A 93 -11.09 -3.57 -6.25
C VAL A 93 -10.40 -3.74 -4.90
N CYS A 94 -9.14 -4.15 -4.91
CA CYS A 94 -8.20 -4.11 -3.80
C CYS A 94 -6.98 -3.31 -4.22
N TRP A 95 -6.83 -2.12 -3.64
CA TRP A 95 -5.76 -1.20 -3.97
C TRP A 95 -4.83 -1.01 -2.79
N ILE A 96 -3.57 -1.35 -2.99
CA ILE A 96 -2.51 -1.16 -2.01
C ILE A 96 -2.13 0.32 -1.99
N THR A 97 -2.41 0.97 -0.87
CA THR A 97 -2.20 2.40 -0.68
C THR A 97 -0.88 2.72 0.02
N GLN A 98 -0.31 1.75 0.71
CA GLN A 98 0.99 1.90 1.35
C GLN A 98 1.61 0.52 1.53
N LEU A 99 2.92 0.41 1.25
CA LEU A 99 3.72 -0.77 1.52
C LEU A 99 5.09 -0.31 1.99
N VAL A 100 5.44 -0.62 3.24
CA VAL A 100 6.73 -0.24 3.83
C VAL A 100 7.38 -1.47 4.43
N VAL A 101 8.65 -1.70 4.11
CA VAL A 101 9.49 -2.69 4.78
C VAL A 101 10.70 -1.97 5.35
N HIS A 102 10.92 -2.18 6.64
CA HIS A 102 12.06 -1.69 7.37
C HIS A 102 13.35 -2.14 6.66
N ARG A 103 14.28 -1.20 6.46
CA ARG A 103 15.43 -1.39 5.55
C ARG A 103 16.29 -2.61 5.88
N GLU A 104 16.48 -2.90 7.16
CA GLU A 104 17.28 -4.03 7.67
C GLU A 104 16.60 -5.40 7.53
N TYR A 105 15.30 -5.40 7.23
CA TYR A 105 14.49 -6.60 7.03
C TYR A 105 14.05 -6.77 5.56
N ARG A 106 14.58 -5.95 4.64
CA ARG A 106 14.36 -6.12 3.20
C ARG A 106 15.02 -7.41 2.70
N GLU A 107 14.64 -7.84 1.50
CA GLU A 107 15.11 -9.07 0.85
C GLU A 107 14.71 -10.39 1.55
N ARG A 108 13.95 -10.32 2.64
CA ARG A 108 13.38 -11.48 3.37
C ARG A 108 11.96 -11.85 2.92
N ARG A 109 11.55 -11.40 1.72
CA ARG A 109 10.20 -11.59 1.14
C ARG A 109 9.03 -11.07 2.00
N LEU A 110 9.29 -10.23 3.00
CA LEU A 110 8.25 -9.66 3.88
C LEU A 110 7.19 -8.88 3.08
N ALA A 111 7.61 -8.06 2.11
CA ALA A 111 6.69 -7.33 1.24
C ALA A 111 5.67 -8.24 0.56
N THR A 112 6.14 -9.32 -0.09
CA THR A 112 5.26 -10.27 -0.78
C THR A 112 4.31 -10.96 0.21
N ARG A 113 4.79 -11.37 1.39
CA ARG A 113 3.97 -12.05 2.40
C ARG A 113 2.92 -11.12 3.03
N LEU A 114 3.24 -9.85 3.25
CA LEU A 114 2.29 -8.83 3.68
C LEU A 114 1.15 -8.66 2.66
N LEU A 115 1.50 -8.61 1.37
CA LEU A 115 0.52 -8.48 0.29
C LEU A 115 -0.33 -9.74 0.12
N MET A 116 0.26 -10.93 0.27
CA MET A 116 -0.48 -12.21 0.27
C MET A 116 -1.46 -12.28 1.46
N ALA A 117 -1.06 -11.81 2.63
CA ALA A 117 -1.94 -11.76 3.80
C ALA A 117 -3.10 -10.75 3.65
N LEU A 118 -2.87 -9.65 2.92
CA LEU A 118 -3.92 -8.66 2.63
C LEU A 118 -4.97 -9.17 1.65
N ARG A 119 -4.63 -10.11 0.77
CA ARG A 119 -5.49 -10.59 -0.31
C ARG A 119 -6.75 -11.27 0.23
N ARG A 120 -7.88 -11.02 -0.42
CA ARG A 120 -9.14 -11.71 -0.17
C ARG A 120 -9.61 -12.48 -1.39
N VAL A 121 -10.52 -13.44 -1.19
CA VAL A 121 -10.99 -14.33 -2.26
C VAL A 121 -11.90 -13.59 -3.24
N GLU A 122 -12.63 -12.60 -2.72
CA GLU A 122 -13.54 -11.74 -3.45
C GLU A 122 -12.83 -10.64 -4.25
N ASP A 123 -11.55 -10.35 -3.97
CA ASP A 123 -10.79 -9.32 -4.69
C ASP A 123 -10.59 -9.76 -6.16
N GLN A 124 -11.04 -8.94 -7.11
CA GLN A 124 -11.00 -9.25 -8.56
C GLN A 124 -10.10 -8.31 -9.35
N ILE A 125 -9.88 -7.09 -8.84
CA ILE A 125 -9.00 -6.09 -9.44
C ILE A 125 -7.96 -5.70 -8.41
N PHE A 126 -6.68 -5.78 -8.77
CA PHE A 126 -5.57 -5.47 -7.87
C PHE A 126 -4.77 -4.29 -8.40
N GLY A 127 -4.34 -3.41 -7.51
CA GLY A 127 -3.46 -2.30 -7.87
C GLY A 127 -2.54 -1.90 -6.71
N ILE A 128 -1.46 -1.21 -7.03
CA ILE A 128 -0.57 -0.60 -6.05
C ILE A 128 -0.16 0.78 -6.56
N MET A 129 -0.17 1.77 -5.68
CA MET A 129 0.50 3.04 -5.95
C MET A 129 1.95 2.95 -5.47
N SER A 130 2.89 2.67 -6.37
CA SER A 130 4.31 2.66 -6.02
C SER A 130 5.18 3.13 -7.18
N SER A 131 6.13 4.02 -6.87
CA SER A 131 7.22 4.38 -7.78
C SER A 131 8.44 3.46 -7.61
N HIS A 132 8.43 2.54 -6.65
CA HIS A 132 9.58 1.70 -6.32
C HIS A 132 9.48 0.33 -7.01
N PRO A 133 10.43 -0.06 -7.88
CA PRO A 133 10.36 -1.31 -8.63
C PRO A 133 10.17 -2.56 -7.76
N ALA A 134 10.78 -2.60 -6.57
CA ALA A 134 10.62 -3.73 -5.65
C ALA A 134 9.19 -3.87 -5.12
N GLY A 135 8.47 -2.75 -4.95
CA GLY A 135 7.04 -2.77 -4.58
C GLY A 135 6.19 -3.37 -5.69
N CYS A 136 6.39 -2.93 -6.93
CA CYS A 136 5.68 -3.47 -8.10
C CYS A 136 5.95 -4.98 -8.29
N ILE A 137 7.21 -5.40 -8.16
CA ILE A 137 7.60 -6.82 -8.24
C ILE A 137 6.99 -7.62 -7.08
N ALA A 138 6.99 -7.08 -5.86
CA ALA A 138 6.37 -7.76 -4.72
C ALA A 138 4.88 -7.97 -4.92
N THR A 139 4.17 -6.97 -5.46
CA THR A 139 2.75 -7.06 -5.85
C THR A 139 2.57 -8.12 -6.93
N ALA A 140 3.31 -8.07 -8.03
CA ALA A 140 3.21 -9.07 -9.10
C ALA A 140 3.41 -10.50 -8.56
N LYS A 141 4.39 -10.71 -7.67
CA LYS A 141 4.63 -12.01 -7.02
C LYS A 141 3.53 -12.44 -6.07
N ALA A 142 2.95 -11.51 -5.29
CA ALA A 142 1.88 -11.82 -4.35
C ALA A 142 0.58 -12.25 -5.05
N TYR A 143 0.38 -11.79 -6.28
CA TYR A 143 -0.79 -12.10 -7.10
C TYR A 143 -0.49 -13.06 -8.25
N ALA A 144 0.72 -13.63 -8.32
CA ALA A 144 1.13 -14.54 -9.41
C ALA A 144 0.33 -15.86 -9.45
N ASP A 145 -0.24 -16.29 -8.32
CA ASP A 145 -1.12 -17.47 -8.27
C ASP A 145 -2.46 -17.23 -9.00
N PHE A 146 -2.83 -15.97 -9.24
CA PHE A 146 -3.80 -15.67 -10.28
C PHE A 146 -3.06 -15.81 -11.59
N TYR A 147 -3.29 -16.94 -12.27
CA TYR A 147 -2.81 -17.13 -13.63
C TYR A 147 -3.35 -15.98 -14.48
N PHE A 148 -2.50 -15.00 -14.80
CA PHE A 148 -2.74 -13.98 -15.80
C PHE A 148 -2.01 -14.44 -17.07
N PRO A 149 -2.55 -15.41 -17.84
CA PRO A 149 -1.90 -15.90 -19.06
C PRO A 149 -1.60 -14.76 -20.03
N GLN A 150 -2.39 -13.69 -19.93
CA GLN A 150 -2.11 -12.38 -20.51
C GLN A 150 -2.47 -11.35 -19.44
N LEU A 151 -1.53 -10.46 -19.11
CA LEU A 151 -1.87 -9.21 -18.45
C LEU A 151 -2.85 -8.50 -19.39
N PRO A 152 -4.10 -8.21 -18.99
CA PRO A 152 -5.06 -7.60 -19.87
C PRO A 152 -4.73 -6.11 -20.01
N LEU A 153 -3.66 -5.80 -20.75
CA LEU A 153 -3.12 -4.46 -20.94
C LEU A 153 -4.18 -3.52 -21.50
N GLY A 154 -5.06 -4.01 -22.38
CA GLY A 154 -6.24 -3.26 -22.84
C GLY A 154 -7.19 -2.90 -21.69
N PHE A 155 -7.54 -3.85 -20.83
CA PHE A 155 -8.38 -3.56 -19.64
C PHE A 155 -7.70 -2.54 -18.72
N MET A 156 -6.40 -2.68 -18.46
CA MET A 156 -5.67 -1.72 -17.64
C MET A 156 -5.65 -0.33 -18.29
N GLN A 157 -5.37 -0.23 -19.59
CA GLN A 157 -5.33 1.04 -20.30
C GLN A 157 -6.69 1.73 -20.35
N THR A 158 -7.77 0.96 -20.54
CA THR A 158 -9.13 1.49 -20.62
C THR A 158 -9.72 1.82 -19.25
N CYS A 159 -9.56 0.94 -18.27
CA CYS A 159 -10.30 1.03 -17.00
C CYS A 159 -9.48 1.62 -15.85
N ALA A 160 -8.14 1.64 -15.90
CA ALA A 160 -7.36 2.02 -14.72
C ALA A 160 -7.59 3.48 -14.29
N ARG A 161 -7.86 4.39 -15.23
CA ARG A 161 -8.25 5.77 -14.91
C ARG A 161 -9.56 5.80 -14.13
N ASP A 162 -10.59 5.09 -14.60
CA ASP A 162 -11.90 5.07 -13.96
C ASP A 162 -11.88 4.35 -12.62
N ILE A 163 -11.13 3.25 -12.53
CA ILE A 163 -10.89 2.51 -11.28
C ILE A 163 -10.26 3.44 -10.25
N MET A 164 -9.20 4.16 -10.63
CA MET A 164 -8.56 5.13 -9.74
C MET A 164 -9.52 6.27 -9.39
N ALA A 165 -10.27 6.82 -10.35
CA ALA A 165 -11.23 7.90 -10.10
C ALA A 165 -12.37 7.49 -9.12
N GLY A 166 -12.70 6.21 -9.07
CA GLY A 166 -13.65 5.64 -8.09
C GLY A 166 -13.05 5.36 -6.70
N SER A 167 -11.76 5.62 -6.49
CA SER A 167 -11.10 5.38 -5.22
C SER A 167 -11.67 6.27 -4.11
N PRO A 168 -11.98 5.70 -2.92
CA PRO A 168 -12.35 6.48 -1.74
C PRO A 168 -11.16 7.21 -1.11
N ILE A 169 -9.95 6.97 -1.61
CA ILE A 169 -8.71 7.61 -1.17
C ILE A 169 -8.35 8.72 -2.15
N ALA A 170 -8.42 9.98 -1.68
CA ALA A 170 -8.24 11.17 -2.52
C ALA A 170 -6.92 11.18 -3.29
N TYR A 171 -5.80 10.76 -2.71
CA TYR A 171 -4.53 10.79 -3.43
C TYR A 171 -4.47 9.74 -4.56
N VAL A 172 -5.17 8.61 -4.42
CA VAL A 172 -5.28 7.59 -5.49
C VAL A 172 -6.23 8.12 -6.57
N GLN A 173 -7.33 8.73 -6.16
CA GLN A 173 -8.31 9.34 -7.07
C GLN A 173 -7.69 10.39 -7.99
N ASN A 174 -6.80 11.22 -7.44
CA ASN A 174 -6.20 12.34 -8.16
C ASN A 174 -4.81 12.02 -8.73
N ALA A 175 -4.36 10.76 -8.70
CA ALA A 175 -3.04 10.40 -9.21
C ALA A 175 -3.03 10.33 -10.74
N GLU A 176 -2.00 10.92 -11.35
CA GLU A 176 -1.82 10.94 -12.79
C GLU A 176 -1.06 9.70 -13.29
N GLN A 177 -1.69 8.95 -14.20
CA GLN A 177 -1.02 7.84 -14.88
C GLN A 177 -0.14 8.37 -16.02
N HIS A 178 1.15 8.09 -15.95
CA HIS A 178 2.10 8.36 -17.04
C HIS A 178 2.27 7.12 -17.93
N LEU A 179 1.16 6.52 -18.36
CA LEU A 179 1.18 5.41 -19.32
C LEU A 179 1.04 6.03 -20.72
N THR A 180 2.17 6.28 -21.38
CA THR A 180 2.15 6.59 -22.82
C THR A 180 1.74 5.34 -23.62
N PRO A 181 0.88 5.50 -24.64
CA PRO A 181 0.48 4.40 -25.53
C PRO A 181 1.66 3.80 -26.30
#